data_AF-A0A7V3BSB4-F1
#
_entry.id   AF-A0A7V3BSB4-F1
#
_cell.length_a   1.000
_cell.length_b   1.000
_cell.length_c   1.000
_cell.angle_alpha   90.00
_cell.angle_beta   90.00
_cell.angle_gamma   90.00
#
_symmetry.space_group_name_H-M   'P 1'
#
loop_
_entity.id
_entity.type
_entity.pdbx_description
1 polymer ?
#
loop_
_entity_poly.entity_id
_entity_poly.type
_entity_poly.pdbx_seq_one_letter_code
_entity_poly.pdbx_strand_id
1 'polypeptide(L)'
;MVKDKGQVRRVLQILSPEDQETLAILHNPSLMEELLRRQETLAEVQAAGLPGGVGDTVPGVVLPVRMFPSAFDELRALPAAVQEDLLQARLPALSVAPHEGLALAQLFQGLRVVIYTIDGIDYRLIYEISPNDASVTVLMIGVWASLEEHLEGS
;
A
#
# COMPACT_ATOMS: atom_id res chain seq x y z
N MET A 1 32.36 -8.72 20.29
CA MET A 1 32.10 -9.19 18.92
C MET A 1 31.26 -8.16 18.20
N VAL A 2 31.87 -7.35 17.35
CA VAL A 2 31.23 -6.26 16.60
C VAL A 2 31.47 -6.58 15.11
N LYS A 3 30.66 -7.47 14.53
CA LYS A 3 30.80 -7.85 13.10
C LYS A 3 29.53 -7.72 12.26
N ASP A 4 28.35 -7.61 12.85
CA ASP A 4 27.11 -7.73 12.05
C ASP A 4 26.60 -6.46 11.39
N LYS A 5 26.80 -5.27 11.96
CA LYS A 5 26.16 -4.05 11.43
C LYS A 5 26.69 -3.61 10.05
N GLY A 6 27.92 -3.97 9.69
CA GLY A 6 28.55 -3.59 8.42
C GLY A 6 28.18 -4.49 7.24
N GLN A 7 27.90 -5.77 7.49
CA GLN A 7 27.49 -6.72 6.45
C GLN A 7 26.01 -6.55 6.09
N VAL A 8 25.14 -6.35 7.09
CA VAL A 8 23.71 -6.07 6.85
C VAL A 8 23.51 -4.82 6.00
N ARG A 9 24.30 -3.75 6.25
CA ARG A 9 24.30 -2.54 5.40
C ARG A 9 24.73 -2.78 3.95
N ARG A 10 25.67 -3.71 3.71
CA ARG A 10 26.08 -4.08 2.34
C ARG A 10 25.07 -4.97 1.64
N VAL A 11 24.40 -5.87 2.37
CA VAL A 11 23.35 -6.74 1.81
C VAL A 11 22.14 -5.90 1.39
N LEU A 12 21.71 -4.94 2.20
CA LEU A 12 20.61 -4.03 1.86
C LEU A 12 20.91 -3.15 0.62
N GLN A 13 22.18 -2.84 0.34
CA GLN A 13 22.60 -2.10 -0.87
C GLN A 13 22.59 -2.94 -2.15
N ILE A 14 22.43 -4.27 -2.05
CA ILE A 14 22.38 -5.19 -3.20
C ILE A 14 20.94 -5.50 -3.59
N LEU A 15 19.99 -5.29 -2.66
CA LEU A 15 18.59 -5.60 -2.88
C LEU A 15 17.91 -4.52 -3.71
N SER A 16 17.02 -4.95 -4.60
CA SER A 16 16.15 -4.06 -5.35
C SER A 16 15.24 -3.27 -4.40
N PRO A 17 14.78 -2.06 -4.75
CA PRO A 17 13.81 -1.32 -3.95
C PRO A 17 12.55 -2.14 -3.62
N GLU A 18 12.11 -2.98 -4.57
CA GLU A 18 11.01 -3.92 -4.40
C GLU A 18 11.28 -4.94 -3.28
N ASP A 19 12.46 -5.54 -3.28
CA ASP A 19 12.87 -6.49 -2.24
C ASP A 19 13.02 -5.82 -0.88
N GLN A 20 13.50 -4.56 -0.84
CA GLN A 20 13.63 -3.81 0.40
C GLN A 20 12.27 -3.54 1.05
N GLU A 21 11.28 -3.08 0.28
CA GLU A 21 9.93 -2.84 0.80
C GLU A 21 9.23 -4.15 1.17
N THR A 22 9.39 -5.20 0.36
CA THR A 22 8.85 -6.54 0.68
C THR A 22 9.43 -7.04 2.00
N LEU A 23 10.75 -6.96 2.19
CA LEU A 23 11.38 -7.38 3.44
C LEU A 23 10.96 -6.51 4.62
N ALA A 24 10.80 -5.20 4.43
CA ALA A 24 10.30 -4.32 5.49
C ALA A 24 8.94 -4.79 6.02
N ILE A 25 8.03 -5.16 5.12
CA ILE A 25 6.72 -5.73 5.48
C ILE A 25 6.90 -7.07 6.21
N LEU A 26 7.70 -8.00 5.66
CA LEU A 26 7.90 -9.32 6.25
C LEU A 26 8.57 -9.30 7.64
N HIS A 27 9.35 -8.26 7.93
CA HIS A 27 9.98 -8.07 9.23
C HIS A 27 9.04 -7.46 10.29
N ASN A 28 7.82 -7.08 9.92
CA ASN A 28 6.77 -6.65 10.83
C ASN A 28 5.60 -7.67 10.78
N PRO A 29 5.51 -8.60 11.76
CA PRO A 29 4.51 -9.67 11.74
C PRO A 29 3.06 -9.17 11.70
N SER A 30 2.72 -8.15 12.49
CA SER A 30 1.35 -7.62 12.55
C SER A 30 0.92 -7.02 11.22
N LEU A 31 1.80 -6.22 10.62
CA LEU A 31 1.58 -5.63 9.31
C LEU A 31 1.45 -6.71 8.23
N MET A 32 2.34 -7.70 8.23
CA MET A 32 2.29 -8.83 7.30
C MET A 32 0.95 -9.56 7.41
N GLU A 33 0.52 -9.91 8.63
CA GLU A 33 -0.72 -10.65 8.88
C GLU A 33 -1.95 -9.85 8.41
N GLU A 34 -2.03 -8.56 8.73
CA GLU A 34 -3.15 -7.72 8.31
C GLU A 34 -3.18 -7.54 6.79
N LEU A 35 -2.02 -7.34 6.15
CA LEU A 35 -1.97 -7.19 4.69
C LEU A 35 -2.39 -8.48 3.98
N LEU A 36 -1.96 -9.66 4.47
CA LEU A 36 -2.41 -10.96 3.96
C LEU A 36 -3.91 -11.15 4.15
N ARG A 37 -4.45 -10.81 5.33
CA ARG A 37 -5.88 -10.89 5.61
C ARG A 37 -6.71 -10.00 4.69
N ARG A 38 -6.27 -8.77 4.45
CA ARG A 38 -6.96 -7.84 3.54
C ARG A 38 -6.88 -8.32 2.09
N GLN A 39 -5.75 -8.90 1.68
CA GLN A 39 -5.60 -9.50 0.36
C GLN A 39 -6.54 -10.71 0.17
N GLU A 40 -6.63 -11.60 1.16
CA GLU A 40 -7.57 -12.73 1.13
C GLU A 40 -9.02 -12.24 1.04
N THR A 41 -9.40 -11.27 1.87
CA THR A 41 -10.73 -10.67 1.85
C THR A 41 -11.04 -10.05 0.47
N LEU A 42 -10.08 -9.33 -0.12
CA LEU A 42 -10.25 -8.77 -1.45
C LEU A 42 -10.45 -9.86 -2.51
N ALA A 43 -9.68 -10.94 -2.45
CA ALA A 43 -9.81 -12.08 -3.35
C ALA A 43 -11.20 -12.74 -3.23
N GLU A 44 -11.73 -12.90 -2.02
CA GLU A 44 -13.09 -13.41 -1.78
C GLU A 44 -14.17 -12.50 -2.37
N VAL A 45 -14.05 -11.18 -2.15
CA VAL A 45 -15.01 -10.19 -2.67
C VAL A 45 -14.99 -10.16 -4.20
N GLN A 46 -13.80 -10.23 -4.82
CA GLN A 46 -13.65 -10.35 -6.27
C GLN A 46 -14.23 -11.67 -6.79
N ALA A 47 -14.00 -12.80 -6.11
CA ALA A 47 -14.55 -14.10 -6.47
C ALA A 47 -16.09 -14.14 -6.38
N ALA A 48 -16.66 -13.36 -5.46
CA ALA A 48 -18.11 -13.16 -5.33
C ALA A 48 -18.70 -12.21 -6.39
N GLY A 49 -17.87 -11.60 -7.26
CA GLY A 49 -18.31 -10.63 -8.27
C GLY A 49 -18.76 -9.30 -7.67
N LEU A 50 -18.34 -9.00 -6.45
CA LEU A 50 -18.67 -7.76 -5.75
C LEU A 50 -17.56 -6.72 -6.00
N PRO A 51 -17.92 -5.42 -6.05
CA PRO A 51 -16.91 -4.38 -6.16
C PRO A 51 -16.07 -4.33 -4.87
N GLY A 52 -14.80 -4.72 -4.97
CA GLY A 52 -13.83 -4.89 -3.87
C GLY A 52 -13.46 -3.66 -3.02
N GLY A 53 -14.29 -2.63 -2.95
CA GLY A 53 -14.03 -1.44 -2.13
C GLY A 53 -15.05 -0.31 -2.33
N VAL A 54 -14.92 0.73 -1.51
CA VAL A 54 -15.75 1.94 -1.59
C VAL A 54 -15.05 2.96 -2.48
N GLY A 55 -15.73 3.43 -3.53
CA GLY A 55 -15.20 4.48 -4.40
C GLY A 55 -16.19 4.85 -5.52
N ASP A 56 -16.59 6.12 -5.56
CA ASP A 56 -17.26 6.70 -6.72
C ASP A 56 -16.24 6.88 -7.86
N THR A 57 -16.64 6.56 -9.08
CA THR A 57 -15.88 6.87 -10.30
C THR A 57 -15.59 8.37 -10.37
N VAL A 58 -14.31 8.75 -10.25
CA VAL A 58 -13.86 10.12 -10.49
C VAL A 58 -13.82 10.37 -12.01
N PRO A 59 -14.50 11.40 -12.55
CA PRO A 59 -14.49 11.68 -13.99
C PRO A 59 -13.08 12.05 -14.48
N GLY A 60 -12.63 11.45 -15.59
CA GLY A 60 -11.29 11.69 -16.16
C GLY A 60 -10.22 10.69 -15.71
N VAL A 61 -10.59 9.70 -14.92
CA VAL A 61 -9.73 8.62 -14.44
C VAL A 61 -9.74 7.43 -15.42
N VAL A 62 -8.55 6.91 -15.75
CA VAL A 62 -8.37 5.77 -16.66
C VAL A 62 -8.82 4.46 -16.02
N LEU A 63 -8.56 4.29 -14.71
CA LEU A 63 -8.99 3.12 -13.92
C LEU A 63 -9.60 3.57 -12.59
N PRO A 64 -10.85 3.19 -12.25
CA PRO A 64 -11.46 3.58 -10.99
C PRO A 64 -10.60 3.14 -9.79
N VAL A 65 -10.39 4.07 -8.86
CA VAL A 65 -9.70 3.80 -7.59
C VAL A 65 -10.75 3.52 -6.52
N ARG A 66 -10.66 2.35 -5.90
CA ARG A 66 -11.46 1.91 -4.77
C ARG A 66 -10.58 1.87 -3.53
N MET A 67 -11.17 2.07 -2.36
CA MET A 67 -10.48 1.91 -1.09
C MET A 67 -11.11 0.78 -0.28
N PHE A 68 -10.26 -0.04 0.33
CA PHE A 68 -10.67 -0.94 1.38
C PHE A 68 -11.21 -0.10 2.56
N PRO A 69 -12.26 -0.54 3.28
CA PRO A 69 -12.88 0.30 4.32
C PRO A 69 -11.89 0.84 5.35
N SER A 70 -10.98 0.01 5.85
CA SER A 70 -9.93 0.43 6.78
C SER A 70 -8.92 1.38 6.15
N ALA A 71 -8.62 1.27 4.85
CA ALA A 71 -7.77 2.23 4.14
C ALA A 71 -8.41 3.63 4.09
N PHE A 72 -9.74 3.70 4.05
CA PHE A 72 -10.46 4.97 4.13
C PHE A 72 -10.34 5.59 5.53
N ASP A 73 -10.45 4.79 6.58
CA ASP A 73 -10.25 5.27 7.96
C ASP A 73 -8.79 5.70 8.20
N GLU A 74 -7.83 4.96 7.66
CA GLU A 74 -6.41 5.32 7.66
C GLU A 74 -6.16 6.66 6.97
N LEU A 75 -6.74 6.89 5.79
CA LEU A 75 -6.69 8.19 5.10
C LEU A 75 -7.23 9.31 5.99
N ARG A 76 -8.38 9.10 6.65
CA ARG A 76 -8.99 10.11 7.52
C ARG A 76 -8.17 10.41 8.77
N ALA A 77 -7.34 9.48 9.23
CA ALA A 77 -6.45 9.65 10.36
C ALA A 77 -5.19 10.47 10.01
N LEU A 78 -4.88 10.67 8.72
CA LEU A 78 -3.69 11.44 8.30
C LEU A 78 -3.85 12.94 8.55
N PRO A 79 -2.75 13.72 8.59
CA PRO A 79 -2.82 15.17 8.61
C PRO A 79 -3.61 15.73 7.41
N ALA A 80 -4.36 16.81 7.60
CA ALA A 80 -5.24 17.38 6.56
C ALA A 80 -4.50 17.71 5.24
N ALA A 81 -3.28 18.25 5.33
CA ALA A 81 -2.46 18.53 4.15
C ALA A 81 -2.10 17.27 3.35
N VAL A 82 -1.87 16.15 4.06
CA VAL A 82 -1.57 14.85 3.45
C VAL A 82 -2.82 14.27 2.81
N GLN A 83 -3.98 14.39 3.48
CA GLN A 83 -5.26 13.97 2.90
C GLN A 83 -5.56 14.71 1.60
N GLU A 84 -5.36 16.02 1.58
CA GLU A 84 -5.59 16.85 0.41
C GLU A 84 -4.65 16.47 -0.76
N ASP A 85 -3.34 16.32 -0.51
CA ASP A 85 -2.39 15.88 -1.54
C ASP A 85 -2.74 14.48 -2.07
N LEU A 86 -3.13 13.56 -1.20
CA LEU A 86 -3.55 12.22 -1.60
C LEU A 86 -4.77 12.25 -2.51
N LEU A 87 -5.82 12.97 -2.12
CA LEU A 87 -7.08 13.03 -2.87
C LEU A 87 -6.95 13.81 -4.18
N GLN A 88 -6.19 14.92 -4.19
CA GLN A 88 -6.12 15.82 -5.34
C GLN A 88 -5.02 15.46 -6.33
N ALA A 89 -3.94 14.79 -5.89
CA ALA A 89 -2.79 14.51 -6.74
C ALA A 89 -2.45 13.01 -6.81
N ARG A 90 -2.32 12.32 -5.68
CA ARG A 90 -1.75 10.96 -5.66
C ARG A 90 -2.72 9.89 -6.13
N LEU A 91 -3.95 9.87 -5.65
CA LEU A 91 -4.97 8.91 -6.10
C LEU A 91 -5.32 9.13 -7.59
N PRO A 92 -5.49 10.38 -8.08
CA PRO A 92 -5.63 10.62 -9.51
C PRO A 92 -4.43 10.10 -10.32
N ALA A 93 -3.19 10.37 -9.89
CA ALA A 93 -2.00 9.87 -10.59
C ALA A 93 -1.94 8.32 -10.60
N LEU A 94 -2.23 7.68 -9.47
CA LEU A 94 -2.32 6.23 -9.34
C LEU A 94 -3.32 5.62 -10.32
N SER A 95 -4.43 6.33 -10.55
CA SER A 95 -5.48 5.90 -11.47
C SER A 95 -5.08 5.95 -12.95
N VAL A 96 -4.12 6.82 -13.30
CA VAL A 96 -3.61 6.99 -14.66
C VAL A 96 -2.45 6.02 -14.93
N ALA A 97 -1.60 5.79 -13.92
CA ALA A 97 -0.38 5.00 -14.04
C ALA A 97 -0.21 4.00 -12.87
N PRO A 98 -1.12 3.02 -12.73
CA PRO A 98 -1.09 2.08 -11.60
C PRO A 98 0.13 1.14 -11.62
N HIS A 99 0.83 1.04 -12.76
CA HIS A 99 1.99 0.19 -12.92
C HIS A 99 3.32 0.88 -12.54
N GLU A 100 3.30 2.15 -12.11
CA GLU A 100 4.50 2.88 -11.70
C GLU A 100 4.95 2.58 -10.27
N GLY A 101 4.10 2.01 -9.41
CA GLY A 101 4.51 1.55 -8.08
C GLY A 101 5.51 0.38 -8.12
N LEU A 102 6.16 0.14 -6.99
CA LEU A 102 7.05 -1.01 -6.78
C LEU A 102 6.20 -2.27 -6.61
N ALA A 103 6.51 -3.32 -7.36
CA ALA A 103 5.83 -4.61 -7.22
C ALA A 103 6.36 -5.35 -6.00
N LEU A 104 5.47 -5.73 -5.08
CA LEU A 104 5.88 -6.52 -3.92
C LEU A 104 6.09 -7.98 -4.32
N ALA A 105 7.06 -8.61 -3.67
CA ALA A 105 7.49 -9.96 -3.97
C ALA A 105 6.98 -10.99 -2.94
N GLN A 106 7.33 -12.27 -3.17
CA GLN A 106 7.06 -13.38 -2.26
C GLN A 106 5.56 -13.58 -1.94
N LEU A 107 5.16 -13.40 -0.68
CA LEU A 107 3.79 -13.61 -0.20
C LEU A 107 2.84 -12.50 -0.67
N PHE A 108 3.36 -11.36 -1.12
CA PHE A 108 2.58 -10.19 -1.52
C PHE A 108 2.51 -10.02 -3.04
N GLN A 109 2.65 -11.12 -3.79
CA GLN A 109 2.50 -11.08 -5.24
C GLN A 109 1.14 -10.51 -5.63
N GLY A 110 1.13 -9.66 -6.66
CA GLY A 110 -0.06 -8.91 -7.10
C GLY A 110 -0.24 -7.57 -6.38
N LEU A 111 0.39 -7.37 -5.22
CA LEU A 111 0.39 -6.10 -4.52
C LEU A 111 1.51 -5.19 -5.02
N ARG A 112 1.25 -3.89 -4.91
CA ARG A 112 2.17 -2.83 -5.29
C ARG A 112 2.17 -1.77 -4.21
N VAL A 113 3.30 -1.11 -4.05
CA VAL A 113 3.45 0.03 -3.14
C VAL A 113 3.93 1.25 -3.92
N VAL A 114 3.30 2.39 -3.66
CA VAL A 114 3.85 3.70 -4.06
C VAL A 114 4.25 4.45 -2.81
N ILE A 115 5.40 5.11 -2.88
CA ILE A 115 5.97 5.89 -1.78
C ILE A 115 5.93 7.36 -2.21
N TYR A 116 5.38 8.22 -1.36
CA TYR A 116 5.33 9.66 -1.58
C TYR A 116 5.83 10.39 -0.34
N THR A 117 6.72 11.35 -0.57
CA THR A 117 7.28 12.17 0.50
C THR A 117 6.50 13.47 0.60
N ILE A 118 5.88 13.72 1.75
CA ILE A 118 5.18 14.98 2.07
C ILE A 118 5.81 15.53 3.34
N ASP A 119 6.28 16.78 3.29
CA ASP A 119 6.98 17.44 4.40
C ASP A 119 8.13 16.61 5.02
N GLY A 120 8.85 15.85 4.17
CA GLY A 120 9.97 15.01 4.59
C GLY A 120 9.55 13.67 5.23
N ILE A 121 8.26 13.32 5.19
CA ILE A 121 7.73 12.07 5.71
C ILE A 121 7.33 11.17 4.54
N ASP A 122 7.84 9.94 4.55
CA ASP A 122 7.55 8.92 3.52
C ASP A 122 6.27 8.15 3.86
N TYR A 123 5.21 8.48 3.14
CA TYR A 123 3.94 7.77 3.19
C TYR A 123 3.89 6.68 2.13
N ARG A 124 3.20 5.59 2.44
CA ARG A 124 3.00 4.42 1.61
C ARG A 124 1.54 4.23 1.32
N LEU A 125 1.26 3.87 0.08
CA LEU A 125 -0.03 3.39 -0.37
C LEU A 125 0.19 2.02 -1.00
N ILE A 126 -0.37 0.99 -0.35
CA ILE A 126 -0.31 -0.39 -0.81
C ILE A 126 -1.64 -0.72 -1.50
N TYR A 127 -1.57 -1.24 -2.71
CA TYR A 127 -2.73 -1.47 -3.55
C TYR A 127 -2.58 -2.73 -4.42
N GLU A 128 -3.72 -3.19 -4.93
CA GLU A 128 -3.82 -4.25 -5.92
C GLU A 128 -4.47 -3.70 -7.20
N ILE A 129 -4.01 -4.18 -8.35
CA ILE A 129 -4.64 -3.88 -9.65
C ILE A 129 -5.52 -5.07 -10.01
N SER A 130 -6.83 -4.86 -10.06
CA SER A 130 -7.75 -5.94 -10.44
C SER A 130 -7.60 -6.27 -11.92
N PRO A 131 -7.27 -7.52 -12.28
CA PRO A 131 -7.10 -7.92 -13.69
C PRO A 131 -8.44 -7.98 -14.44
N ASN A 132 -9.57 -8.12 -13.73
CA ASN A 132 -10.89 -8.33 -14.32
C ASN A 132 -11.68 -7.03 -14.46
N ASP A 133 -11.64 -6.17 -13.43
CA ASP A 133 -12.47 -4.97 -13.34
C ASP A 133 -11.76 -3.70 -13.82
N ALA A 134 -10.49 -3.81 -14.22
CA ALA A 134 -9.65 -2.67 -14.59
C ALA A 134 -9.72 -1.56 -13.51
N SER A 135 -9.64 -1.95 -12.24
CA SER A 135 -9.70 -1.03 -11.10
C SER A 135 -8.47 -1.17 -10.22
N VAL A 136 -8.14 -0.11 -9.49
CA VAL A 136 -7.12 -0.14 -8.44
C VAL A 136 -7.82 -0.19 -7.10
N THR A 137 -7.49 -1.15 -6.25
CA THR A 137 -8.00 -1.21 -4.87
C THR A 137 -6.86 -0.90 -3.90
N VAL A 138 -6.97 0.21 -3.18
CA VAL A 138 -6.05 0.58 -2.11
C VAL A 138 -6.39 -0.23 -0.86
N LEU A 139 -5.41 -0.99 -0.38
CA LEU A 139 -5.55 -1.85 0.79
C LEU A 139 -5.09 -1.16 2.07
N MET A 140 -4.04 -0.33 2.00
CA MET A 140 -3.44 0.33 3.15
C MET A 140 -2.84 1.68 2.79
N ILE A 141 -2.91 2.64 3.73
CA ILE A 141 -2.32 3.97 3.63
C ILE A 141 -1.65 4.33 4.97
N GLY A 142 -0.41 4.81 4.96
CA GLY A 142 0.21 5.33 6.18
C GLY A 142 1.72 5.51 6.10
N VAL A 143 2.34 5.87 7.23
CA VAL A 143 3.80 5.79 7.42
C VAL A 143 4.14 4.48 8.10
N TRP A 144 5.36 3.95 7.95
CA TRP A 144 5.71 2.67 8.58
C TRP A 144 5.32 2.61 10.06
N ALA A 145 5.74 3.60 10.84
CA ALA A 145 5.45 3.68 12.27
C ALA A 145 3.93 3.69 12.58
N SER A 146 3.11 4.38 11.79
CA SER A 146 1.66 4.45 12.03
C SER A 146 0.95 3.16 11.62
N LEU A 147 1.47 2.45 10.61
CA LEU A 147 0.96 1.15 10.21
C LEU A 147 1.19 0.10 11.32
N GLU A 148 2.24 0.24 12.13
CA GLU A 148 2.48 -0.61 13.30
C GLU A 148 1.55 -0.23 14.47
N GLU A 149 1.48 1.05 14.83
CA GLU A 149 0.68 1.53 15.96
C GLU A 149 -0.83 1.25 15.82
N HIS A 150 -1.37 1.32 14.59
CA HIS A 150 -2.80 1.06 14.35
C HIS A 150 -3.21 -0.40 14.63
N LEU A 151 -2.24 -1.32 14.60
CA LEU A 151 -2.46 -2.75 14.84
C LEU A 151 -2.29 -3.14 16.30
N GLU A 152 -1.47 -2.41 17.06
CA GLU A 152 -1.29 -2.63 18.50
C GLU A 152 -2.44 -2.04 19.34
N GLY A 153 -3.19 -1.09 18.79
CA GLY A 153 -4.30 -0.41 19.47
C GLY A 153 -5.70 -1.00 19.23
N SER A 154 -5.82 -2.07 18.43
CA SER A 154 -7.10 -2.61 17.96
C SER A 154 -7.49 -3.96 18.57
#